data_AF-A0A0C9WGK3-F1
#
_entry.id   AF-A0A0C9WGK3-F1
#
_cell.length_a   1.000
_cell.length_b   1.000
_cell.length_c   1.000
_cell.angle_alpha   90.00
_cell.angle_beta   90.00
_cell.angle_gamma   90.00
#
_symmetry.space_group_name_H-M   'P 1'
#
loop_
_entity.id
_entity.type
_entity.pdbx_description
1 polymer ?
#
loop_
_entity_poly.entity_id
_entity_poly.type
_entity_poly.pdbx_seq_one_letter_code
_entity_poly.pdbx_strand_id
1 'polypeptide(L)'
;MQPDFVAQKSHLKELIVSRGHICDFYPKYHCELNFIEQDWGAAKLHYHNSPKTSDIDQMEKNVIVCLDDVPNLLIQRYANRSTRFINAYA
;
A
#
# COMPACT_ATOMS: atom_id res chain seq x y z
N MET A 1 -2.78 -4.42 31.43
CA MET A 1 -3.95 -4.63 30.54
C MET A 1 -4.60 -5.94 30.91
N GLN A 2 -5.93 -6.03 30.87
CA GLN A 2 -6.60 -7.31 31.12
C GLN A 2 -6.32 -8.29 29.96
N PRO A 3 -6.10 -9.59 30.24
CA PRO A 3 -5.66 -10.56 29.22
C PRO A 3 -6.64 -10.81 28.08
N ASP A 4 -7.94 -10.70 28.34
CA ASP A 4 -9.03 -10.84 27.38
C ASP A 4 -9.00 -9.75 26.30
N PHE A 5 -8.76 -8.50 26.69
CA PHE A 5 -8.60 -7.40 25.74
C PHE A 5 -7.35 -7.55 24.86
N VAL A 6 -6.27 -8.12 25.40
CA VAL A 6 -5.04 -8.40 24.63
C VAL A 6 -5.24 -9.57 23.66
N ALA A 7 -6.05 -10.56 24.05
CA ALA A 7 -6.33 -11.73 23.23
C ALA A 7 -7.39 -11.48 22.14
N GLN A 8 -8.24 -10.46 22.29
CA GLN A 8 -9.29 -10.14 21.33
C GLN A 8 -8.69 -9.68 19.99
N LYS A 9 -9.04 -10.39 18.91
CA LYS A 9 -8.71 -9.98 17.55
C LYS A 9 -9.69 -8.89 17.10
N SER A 10 -9.23 -7.97 16.27
CA SER A 10 -10.15 -7.00 15.65
C SER A 10 -11.08 -7.71 14.66
N HIS A 11 -12.29 -7.21 14.53
CA HIS A 11 -13.27 -7.74 13.57
C HIS A 11 -12.73 -7.80 12.14
N LEU A 12 -11.94 -6.79 11.74
CA LEU A 12 -11.29 -6.77 10.44
C LEU A 12 -10.25 -7.91 10.29
N LYS A 13 -9.45 -8.17 11.33
CA LYS A 13 -8.49 -9.28 11.33
C LYS A 13 -9.21 -10.62 11.21
N GLU A 14 -10.32 -10.80 11.92
CA GLU A 14 -11.16 -11.99 11.83
C GLU A 14 -11.71 -12.17 10.42
N LEU A 15 -12.26 -11.11 9.81
CA LEU A 15 -12.79 -11.14 8.45
C LEU A 15 -11.72 -11.52 7.43
N ILE A 16 -10.54 -10.88 7.48
CA ILE A 16 -9.42 -11.15 6.56
C ILE A 16 -8.99 -12.62 6.65
N VAL A 17 -8.79 -13.13 7.88
CA VAL A 17 -8.38 -14.52 8.11
C VAL A 17 -9.48 -15.50 7.72
N SER A 18 -10.76 -15.18 7.95
CA SER A 18 -11.90 -16.03 7.56
C SER A 18 -11.99 -16.24 6.04
N ARG A 19 -11.43 -15.32 5.25
CA ARG A 19 -11.34 -15.42 3.78
C ARG A 19 -10.04 -16.06 3.29
N GLY A 20 -9.19 -16.56 4.19
CA GLY A 20 -7.94 -17.23 3.85
C GLY A 20 -6.77 -16.28 3.55
N HIS A 21 -6.90 -14.99 3.88
CA HIS A 21 -5.84 -14.00 3.69
C HIS A 21 -4.99 -13.81 4.95
N ILE A 22 -3.76 -13.33 4.76
CA ILE A 22 -2.86 -12.94 5.83
C ILE A 22 -3.16 -11.49 6.23
N CYS A 23 -3.29 -11.24 7.54
CA CYS A 23 -3.47 -9.90 8.09
C CYS A 23 -2.16 -9.44 8.74
N ASP A 24 -1.25 -8.90 7.93
CA ASP A 24 0.04 -8.39 8.39
C ASP A 24 -0.08 -6.98 8.94
N PHE A 25 0.71 -6.69 9.97
CA PHE A 25 0.78 -5.37 10.60
C PHE A 25 2.21 -4.87 10.55
N TYR A 26 2.42 -3.74 9.88
CA TYR A 26 3.71 -3.07 9.88
C TYR A 26 3.91 -2.22 11.15
N PRO A 27 5.16 -2.05 11.61
CA PRO A 27 5.52 -1.03 12.58
C PRO A 27 4.92 0.36 12.23
N LYS A 28 4.43 1.08 13.24
CA LYS A 28 3.90 2.42 13.05
C LYS A 28 5.00 3.38 12.60
N TYR A 29 4.67 4.32 11.71
CA TYR A 29 5.57 5.35 11.20
C TYR A 29 6.72 4.85 10.30
N HIS A 30 6.62 3.61 9.81
CA HIS A 30 7.59 3.00 8.90
C HIS A 30 6.98 2.76 7.52
N CYS A 31 6.70 3.84 6.77
CA CYS A 31 6.06 3.74 5.46
C CYS A 31 6.94 3.03 4.42
N GLU A 32 8.26 2.98 4.61
CA GLU A 32 9.22 2.25 3.79
C GLU A 32 8.99 0.73 3.74
N LEU A 33 8.28 0.19 4.74
CA LEU A 33 7.93 -1.23 4.83
C LEU A 33 6.71 -1.59 3.97
N ASN A 34 5.93 -0.59 3.55
CA ASN A 34 4.77 -0.80 2.70
C ASN A 34 5.09 -0.40 1.26
N PHE A 35 5.32 -1.39 0.39
CA PHE A 35 5.78 -1.13 -0.98
C PHE A 35 4.77 -0.33 -1.83
N ILE A 36 3.47 -0.33 -1.47
CA ILE A 36 2.44 0.44 -2.19
C ILE A 36 2.68 1.95 -2.13
N GLU A 37 3.39 2.45 -1.11
CA GLU A 37 3.73 3.87 -1.00
C GLU A 37 4.68 4.32 -2.13
N GLN A 38 5.57 3.43 -2.58
CA GLN A 38 6.45 3.69 -3.72
C GLN A 38 5.68 3.63 -5.04
N ASP A 39 4.73 2.70 -5.15
CA ASP A 39 3.84 2.57 -6.31
C ASP A 39 2.99 3.83 -6.50
N TRP A 40 2.35 4.30 -5.43
CA TRP A 40 1.64 5.57 -5.42
C TRP A 40 2.56 6.76 -5.70
N GLY A 41 3.82 6.71 -5.26
CA GLY A 41 4.83 7.71 -5.60
C GLY A 41 5.08 7.79 -7.12
N ALA A 42 5.22 6.64 -7.79
CA ALA A 42 5.39 6.57 -9.23
C ALA A 42 4.14 7.06 -9.97
N ALA A 43 2.95 6.58 -9.60
CA ALA A 43 1.68 7.03 -10.19
C ALA A 43 1.46 8.53 -10.02
N LYS A 44 1.78 9.10 -8.85
CA LYS A 44 1.71 10.56 -8.61
C LYS A 44 2.66 11.35 -9.51
N LEU A 45 3.85 10.82 -9.80
CA LEU A 45 4.77 11.44 -10.75
C LEU A 45 4.18 11.46 -12.17
N HIS A 46 3.58 10.34 -12.62
CA HIS A 46 2.88 10.28 -13.90
C HIS A 46 1.71 11.26 -13.95
N TYR A 47 0.89 11.29 -12.90
CA TYR A 47 -0.25 12.21 -12.79
C TYR A 47 0.17 13.68 -12.84
N HIS A 48 1.27 14.04 -12.17
CA HIS A 48 1.76 15.42 -12.19
C HIS A 48 2.18 15.90 -13.59
N ASN A 49 2.64 14.98 -14.44
CA ASN A 49 2.97 15.25 -15.84
C ASN A 49 1.77 15.16 -16.79
N SER A 50 0.61 14.69 -16.31
CA SER A 50 -0.62 14.60 -17.09
C SER A 50 -1.30 15.97 -17.27
N PRO A 51 -2.22 16.11 -18.25
CA PRO A 51 -3.01 17.32 -18.41
C PRO A 51 -3.77 17.66 -17.12
N LYS A 52 -3.67 18.93 -16.71
CA LYS A 52 -4.41 19.43 -15.53
C LYS A 52 -5.90 19.50 -15.84
N THR A 53 -6.70 19.09 -14.87
CA THR A 53 -8.16 19.20 -14.92
C THR A 53 -8.67 19.67 -13.55
N SER A 54 -9.80 20.37 -13.55
CA SER A 54 -10.57 20.73 -12.35
C SER A 54 -11.83 19.86 -12.18
N ASP A 55 -12.10 18.98 -13.14
CA ASP A 55 -13.23 18.06 -13.13
C ASP A 55 -12.87 16.76 -12.41
N ILE A 56 -13.64 16.41 -11.37
CA ILE A 56 -13.32 15.29 -10.48
C ILE A 56 -13.39 13.94 -11.19
N ASP A 57 -14.34 13.74 -12.11
CA ASP A 57 -14.49 12.50 -12.86
C ASP A 57 -13.29 12.29 -13.79
N GLN A 58 -12.79 13.37 -14.38
CA GLN A 58 -11.57 13.34 -15.16
C GLN A 58 -10.32 13.12 -14.30
N MET A 59 -10.27 13.68 -13.08
CA MET A 59 -9.18 13.42 -12.13
C MET A 59 -9.11 11.94 -11.78
N GLU A 60 -10.25 11.31 -11.47
CA GLU A 60 -10.31 9.88 -11.13
C GLU A 60 -9.81 9.01 -12.29
N LYS A 61 -10.28 9.27 -13.52
CA LYS A 61 -9.82 8.56 -14.72
C LYS A 61 -8.31 8.73 -14.92
N ASN A 62 -7.78 9.93 -14.74
CA ASN A 62 -6.35 10.19 -14.86
C ASN A 62 -5.54 9.43 -13.81
N VAL A 63 -6.02 9.34 -12.56
CA VAL A 63 -5.36 8.56 -11.51
C VAL A 63 -5.33 7.07 -11.87
N ILE A 64 -6.43 6.51 -12.35
CA ILE A 64 -6.51 5.10 -12.78
C ILE A 64 -5.50 4.82 -13.89
N VAL A 65 -5.48 5.65 -14.94
CA VAL A 65 -4.51 5.51 -16.04
C VAL A 65 -3.07 5.60 -15.53
N CYS A 66 -2.77 6.53 -14.62
CA CYS A 66 -1.42 6.67 -14.07
C CYS A 66 -0.99 5.50 -13.18
N LEU A 67 -1.94 4.83 -12.52
CA LEU A 67 -1.69 3.61 -11.75
C LEU A 67 -1.43 2.42 -12.69
N ASP A 68 -2.24 2.26 -13.73
CA ASP A 68 -2.10 1.18 -14.73
C ASP A 68 -0.80 1.31 -15.54
N ASP A 69 -0.30 2.54 -15.72
CA ASP A 69 0.98 2.81 -16.40
C ASP A 69 2.22 2.40 -15.58
N VAL A 70 2.09 2.14 -14.27
CA VAL A 70 3.23 1.70 -13.45
C VAL A 70 3.63 0.28 -13.86
N PRO A 71 4.85 0.05 -14.38
CA PRO A 71 5.23 -1.28 -14.84
C PRO A 71 5.27 -2.29 -13.70
N ASN A 72 4.72 -3.49 -13.93
CA ASN A 72 4.77 -4.61 -12.98
C ASN A 72 6.20 -4.90 -12.45
N LEU A 73 7.22 -4.69 -13.28
CA LEU A 73 8.62 -4.85 -12.86
C LEU A 73 9.02 -3.86 -11.75
N LEU A 74 8.51 -2.62 -11.78
CA LEU A 74 8.74 -1.65 -10.71
C LEU A 74 8.03 -2.08 -9.42
N ILE A 75 6.79 -2.56 -9.50
CA ILE A 75 6.04 -3.08 -8.35
C ILE A 75 6.84 -4.19 -7.64
N GLN A 76 7.37 -5.15 -8.41
CA GLN A 76 8.22 -6.21 -7.87
C GLN A 76 9.50 -5.68 -7.22
N ARG A 77 10.13 -4.66 -7.82
CA ARG A 77 11.32 -4.01 -7.25
C ARG A 77 11.00 -3.28 -5.94
N TYR A 78 9.83 -2.64 -5.85
CA TYR A 78 9.36 -1.98 -4.63
C TYR A 78 9.12 -2.99 -3.51
N ALA A 79 8.43 -4.09 -3.80
CA ALA A 79 8.21 -5.19 -2.85
C ALA A 79 9.55 -5.72 -2.31
N ASN A 80 10.49 -6.04 -3.20
CA ASN A 80 11.83 -6.49 -2.82
C ASN A 80 12.59 -5.47 -1.97
N ARG A 81 12.41 -4.16 -2.22
CA ARG A 81 13.02 -3.10 -1.43
C ARG A 81 12.43 -3.05 -0.02
N SER A 82 11.11 -3.11 0.11
CA SER A 82 10.45 -3.14 1.42
C SER A 82 10.83 -4.39 2.21
N THR A 83 10.96 -5.56 1.58
CA THR A 83 11.51 -6.76 2.25
C THR A 83 12.93 -6.54 2.79
N ARG A 84 13.81 -5.86 2.05
CA ARG A 84 15.16 -5.53 2.56
C ARG A 84 15.12 -4.61 3.77
N PHE A 85 14.20 -3.64 3.79
CA PHE A 85 14.00 -2.80 4.98
C PHE A 85 13.49 -3.63 6.16
N ILE A 86 12.47 -4.48 5.95
CA ILE A 86 11.94 -5.39 6.98
C ILE A 86 13.07 -6.22 7.60
N ASN A 87 13.96 -6.79 6.77
CA ASN A 87 15.10 -7.57 7.26
C ASN A 87 16.10 -6.77 8.09
N ALA A 88 16.20 -5.45 7.90
CA ALA A 88 17.07 -4.59 8.69
C ALA A 88 16.45 -4.17 10.03
N TYR A 89 15.12 -4.26 10.17
CA TYR A 89 14.38 -3.97 11.40
C TYR A 89 14.11 -5.21 12.27
N ALA A 90 14.32 -6.41 11.73
CA ALA A 90 14.19 -7.69 12.43
C ALA A 90 15.43 -8.01 13.28
#